data_AF-A0A9D1QAX5-F1
#
_entry.id   AF-A0A9D1QAX5-F1
#
_cell.length_a   1.000
_cell.length_b   1.000
_cell.length_c   1.000
_cell.angle_alpha   90.00
_cell.angle_beta   90.00
_cell.angle_gamma   90.00
#
_symmetry.space_group_name_H-M   'P 1'
#
loop_
_entity.id
_entity.type
_entity.pdbx_description
1 polymer ?
#
loop_
_entity_poly.entity_id
_entity_poly.type
_entity_poly.pdbx_seq_one_letter_code
_entity_poly.pdbx_strand_id
1 'polypeptide(L)'
;GADLGAYQAVNCRLRRPELFCGAIGLSGRYDPSAWLGGPEDDLALRNEPLAALAAGLVDSAAKAALTKGQFLLCAGQGQDYAEPAALASTQALDAALKAAGIPVATEIWGQDVTHEWRWWARAFDVFTNRLFS
;
A
#
# COMPACT_ATOMS: atom_id res chain seq x y z
N GLY A 1 -2.94 -5.27 5.63
CA GLY A 1 -4.37 -5.25 5.99
C GLY A 1 -5.22 -5.00 4.76
N ALA A 2 -6.51 -4.80 4.95
CA ALA A 2 -7.48 -4.51 3.89
C ALA A 2 -8.13 -3.12 4.07
N ASP A 3 -8.49 -2.45 2.97
CA ASP A 3 -9.04 -1.07 2.93
C ASP A 3 -8.21 -0.12 3.82
N LEU A 4 -8.77 0.49 4.87
CA LEU A 4 -8.03 1.35 5.80
C LEU A 4 -6.85 0.61 6.46
N GLY A 5 -6.97 -0.68 6.70
CA GLY A 5 -5.89 -1.52 7.22
C GLY A 5 -4.77 -1.78 6.20
N ALA A 6 -5.02 -1.63 4.90
CA ALA A 6 -3.98 -1.65 3.88
C ALA A 6 -3.12 -0.39 3.96
N TYR A 7 -3.77 0.77 4.06
CA TYR A 7 -3.11 2.05 4.32
C TYR A 7 -2.21 1.99 5.56
N GLN A 8 -2.75 1.55 6.70
CA GLN A 8 -1.98 1.47 7.94
C GLN A 8 -0.75 0.57 7.81
N ALA A 9 -0.90 -0.60 7.17
CA ALA A 9 0.22 -1.51 6.97
C ALA A 9 1.34 -0.90 6.11
N VAL A 10 0.98 -0.24 5.01
CA VAL A 10 1.93 0.45 4.13
C VAL A 10 2.59 1.62 4.84
N ASN A 11 1.81 2.48 5.49
CA ASN A 11 2.31 3.66 6.19
C ASN A 11 3.25 3.26 7.35
N CYS A 12 2.89 2.24 8.14
CA CYS A 12 3.77 1.69 9.17
C CYS A 12 5.11 1.21 8.59
N ARG A 13 5.09 0.47 7.47
CA ARG A 13 6.32 -0.03 6.84
C ARG A 13 7.19 1.10 6.29
N LEU A 14 6.60 2.12 5.65
CA LEU A 14 7.34 3.28 5.15
C LEU A 14 7.97 4.09 6.28
N ARG A 15 7.23 4.32 7.36
CA ARG A 15 7.70 5.16 8.48
C ARG A 15 8.65 4.43 9.43
N ARG A 16 8.49 3.12 9.61
CA ARG A 16 9.24 2.29 10.56
C ARG A 16 9.84 1.07 9.85
N PRO A 17 10.70 1.28 8.84
CA PRO A 17 11.15 0.21 7.99
C PRO A 17 12.02 -0.86 8.67
N GLU A 18 12.51 -0.58 9.86
CA GLU A 18 13.28 -1.47 10.72
C GLU A 18 12.42 -2.42 11.57
N LEU A 19 11.13 -2.09 11.77
CA LEU A 19 10.23 -2.88 12.63
C LEU A 19 9.46 -3.97 11.87
N PHE A 20 9.29 -3.80 10.56
CA PHE A 20 8.46 -4.68 9.75
C PHE A 20 9.26 -5.21 8.56
N CYS A 21 9.23 -6.53 8.33
CA CYS A 21 9.89 -7.15 7.18
C CYS A 21 9.13 -6.94 5.86
N GLY A 22 7.88 -6.50 5.91
CA GLY A 22 7.08 -6.24 4.73
C GLY A 22 5.71 -5.67 5.06
N ALA A 23 4.92 -5.39 4.04
CA ALA A 23 3.53 -4.98 4.16
C ALA A 23 2.68 -5.62 3.06
N ILE A 24 1.51 -6.12 3.45
CA ILE A 24 0.47 -6.56 2.52
C ILE A 24 -0.65 -5.52 2.51
N GLY A 25 -0.95 -4.93 1.37
CA GLY A 25 -2.06 -4.00 1.16
C GLY A 25 -3.12 -4.59 0.23
N LEU A 26 -4.33 -4.80 0.74
CA LEU A 26 -5.45 -5.38 -0.01
C LEU A 26 -6.54 -4.33 -0.21
N SER A 27 -6.83 -4.00 -1.48
CA SER A 27 -7.79 -2.98 -1.89
C SER A 27 -7.63 -1.69 -1.07
N GLY A 28 -6.41 -1.16 -0.99
CA GLY A 28 -6.10 0.00 -0.15
C GLY A 28 -6.37 1.34 -0.82
N ARG A 29 -6.73 2.34 -0.01
CA ARG A 29 -6.66 3.77 -0.36
C ARG A 29 -5.55 4.42 0.45
N TYR A 30 -4.51 4.89 -0.23
CA TYR A 30 -3.27 5.36 0.40
C TYR A 30 -3.18 6.88 0.51
N ASP A 31 -4.20 7.60 0.07
CA ASP A 31 -4.38 9.02 0.34
C ASP A 31 -5.43 9.18 1.46
N PRO A 32 -5.01 9.52 2.68
CA PRO A 32 -5.88 9.76 3.81
C PRO A 32 -6.31 11.24 3.95
N SER A 33 -6.03 12.11 2.97
CA SER A 33 -6.22 13.56 3.10
C SER A 33 -7.65 13.95 3.48
N ALA A 34 -8.64 13.18 3.01
CA ALA A 34 -10.05 13.37 3.34
C ALA A 34 -10.38 13.25 4.85
N TRP A 35 -9.53 12.57 5.64
CA TRP A 35 -9.76 12.36 7.07
C TRP A 35 -8.59 12.80 7.98
N LEU A 36 -7.37 12.91 7.45
CA LEU A 36 -6.17 13.34 8.20
C LEU A 36 -5.70 14.76 7.87
N GLY A 37 -6.27 15.43 6.85
CA GLY A 37 -5.80 16.73 6.37
C GLY A 37 -4.76 16.60 5.26
N GLY A 38 -4.45 17.72 4.59
CA GLY A 38 -3.55 17.75 3.46
C GLY A 38 -2.06 17.82 3.84
N PRO A 39 -1.15 17.72 2.85
CA PRO A 39 0.30 17.68 3.06
C PRO A 39 0.91 19.01 3.55
N GLU A 40 0.11 20.07 3.68
CA GLU A 40 0.50 21.33 4.32
C GLU A 40 0.77 21.18 5.83
N ASP A 41 0.18 20.17 6.49
CA ASP A 41 0.49 19.80 7.86
C ASP A 41 1.58 18.70 7.89
N ASP A 42 2.60 18.86 8.74
CA ASP A 42 3.73 17.93 8.80
C ASP A 42 3.32 16.52 9.25
N LEU A 43 2.35 16.42 10.18
CA LEU A 43 1.87 15.12 10.63
C LEU A 43 1.05 14.43 9.54
N ALA A 44 0.21 15.18 8.83
CA ALA A 44 -0.54 14.66 7.69
C ALA A 44 0.39 14.21 6.56
N LEU A 45 1.36 15.05 6.16
CA LEU A 45 2.37 14.73 5.15
C LEU A 45 3.12 13.43 5.48
N ARG A 46 3.57 13.28 6.73
CA ARG A 46 4.30 12.08 7.17
C ARG A 46 3.44 10.83 7.25
N ASN A 47 2.12 10.97 7.20
CA ASN A 47 1.16 9.87 7.24
C ASN A 47 0.42 9.69 5.92
N GLU A 48 0.81 10.38 4.85
CA GLU A 48 0.28 10.21 3.51
C GLU A 48 1.35 9.56 2.61
N PRO A 49 1.28 8.24 2.37
CA PRO A 49 2.29 7.49 1.63
C PRO A 49 2.77 8.12 0.32
N LEU A 50 1.88 8.67 -0.52
CA LEU A 50 2.26 9.23 -1.82
C LEU A 50 2.99 10.56 -1.66
N ALA A 51 2.47 11.52 -0.86
CA ALA A 51 3.20 12.76 -0.61
C ALA A 51 4.49 12.54 0.17
N ALA A 52 4.54 11.62 1.13
CA ALA A 52 5.78 11.30 1.85
C ALA A 52 6.88 10.81 0.88
N LEU A 53 6.53 9.95 -0.08
CA LEU A 53 7.44 9.50 -1.13
C LEU A 53 7.82 10.65 -2.08
N ALA A 54 6.85 11.44 -2.53
CA ALA A 54 7.08 12.56 -3.45
C ALA A 54 7.95 13.67 -2.83
N ALA A 55 7.78 13.94 -1.54
CA ALA A 55 8.58 14.90 -0.78
C ALA A 55 9.96 14.35 -0.39
N GLY A 56 10.26 13.08 -0.69
CA GLY A 56 11.56 12.46 -0.40
C GLY A 56 11.81 12.22 1.09
N LEU A 57 10.75 12.04 1.89
CA LEU A 57 10.87 11.80 3.34
C LEU A 57 11.45 10.43 3.68
N VAL A 58 11.52 9.53 2.70
CA VAL A 58 12.20 8.23 2.84
C VAL A 58 13.66 8.40 2.46
N ASP A 59 14.52 8.59 3.46
CA ASP A 59 15.96 8.78 3.27
C ASP A 59 16.69 7.51 2.76
N SER A 60 17.98 7.63 2.46
CA SER A 60 18.78 6.52 1.93
C SER A 60 18.87 5.32 2.87
N ALA A 61 18.87 5.53 4.20
CA ALA A 61 18.94 4.45 5.17
C ALA A 61 17.59 3.72 5.26
N ALA A 62 16.49 4.46 5.27
CA ALA A 62 15.14 3.92 5.21
C ALA A 62 14.91 3.14 3.91
N LYS A 63 15.34 3.66 2.75
CA LYS A 63 15.30 2.95 1.47
C LYS A 63 16.07 1.63 1.53
N ALA A 64 17.29 1.64 2.07
CA ALA A 64 18.09 0.42 2.23
C ALA A 64 17.44 -0.63 3.17
N ALA A 65 16.65 -0.20 4.15
CA ALA A 65 15.85 -1.10 4.98
C ALA A 65 14.59 -1.61 4.25
N LEU A 66 13.97 -0.77 3.41
CA LEU A 66 12.80 -1.12 2.60
C LEU A 66 13.14 -2.13 1.50
N THR A 67 14.35 -2.08 0.93
CA THR A 67 14.79 -3.03 -0.11
C THR A 67 15.05 -4.44 0.40
N LYS A 68 15.24 -4.63 1.71
CA LYS A 68 15.37 -5.96 2.34
C LYS A 68 14.04 -6.66 2.57
N GLY A 69 12.93 -5.94 2.39
CA GLY A 69 11.58 -6.43 2.58
C GLY A 69 10.74 -6.33 1.32
N GLN A 70 9.44 -6.56 1.48
CA GLN A 70 8.50 -6.57 0.35
C GLN A 70 7.25 -5.76 0.65
N PHE A 71 6.79 -4.99 -0.33
CA PHE A 71 5.41 -4.55 -0.41
C PHE A 71 4.67 -5.49 -1.35
N LEU A 72 3.60 -6.10 -0.86
CA LEU A 72 2.66 -6.90 -1.65
C LEU A 72 1.34 -6.13 -1.71
N LEU A 73 0.98 -5.65 -2.89
CA LEU A 73 -0.24 -4.89 -3.10
C LEU A 73 -1.21 -5.70 -3.96
N CYS A 74 -2.50 -5.64 -3.64
CA CYS A 74 -3.55 -6.27 -4.42
C CYS A 74 -4.75 -5.34 -4.55
N ALA A 75 -5.34 -5.27 -5.73
CA ALA A 75 -6.67 -4.69 -5.96
C ALA A 75 -7.40 -5.50 -7.03
N GLY A 76 -8.71 -5.58 -6.96
CA GLY A 76 -9.58 -6.10 -8.00
C GLY A 76 -9.96 -5.03 -9.03
N GLN A 77 -10.80 -5.43 -9.99
CA GLN A 77 -11.35 -4.57 -11.03
C GLN A 77 -12.88 -4.52 -11.00
N GLY A 78 -13.50 -5.01 -9.92
CA GLY A 78 -14.93 -4.92 -9.69
C GLY A 78 -15.43 -3.49 -9.79
N GLN A 79 -16.60 -3.31 -10.39
CA GLN A 79 -17.24 -2.00 -10.54
C GLN A 79 -18.23 -1.73 -9.41
N ASP A 80 -17.87 -2.13 -8.19
CA ASP A 80 -18.67 -1.85 -7.00
C ASP A 80 -18.36 -0.45 -6.44
N TYR A 81 -18.85 -0.16 -5.23
CA TYR A 81 -18.82 1.18 -4.67
C TYR A 81 -17.42 1.69 -4.27
N ALA A 82 -16.42 0.82 -4.09
CA ALA A 82 -15.13 1.18 -3.51
C ALA A 82 -13.91 0.66 -4.27
N GLU A 83 -14.04 -0.46 -4.99
CA GLU A 83 -12.89 -1.08 -5.65
C GLU A 83 -12.27 -0.21 -6.75
N PRO A 84 -13.02 0.54 -7.58
CA PRO A 84 -12.40 1.41 -8.58
C PRO A 84 -11.45 2.47 -7.97
N ALA A 85 -11.81 3.02 -6.80
CA ALA A 85 -10.95 3.98 -6.09
C ALA A 85 -9.73 3.29 -5.44
N ALA A 86 -9.92 2.10 -4.88
CA ALA A 86 -8.84 1.30 -4.31
C ALA A 86 -7.83 0.85 -5.37
N LEU A 87 -8.31 0.47 -6.56
CA LEU A 87 -7.49 0.11 -7.72
C LEU A 87 -6.62 1.29 -8.15
N ALA A 88 -7.23 2.45 -8.38
CA ALA A 88 -6.50 3.65 -8.79
C ALA A 88 -5.43 4.04 -7.74
N SER A 89 -5.79 3.98 -6.45
CA SER A 89 -4.85 4.29 -5.38
C SER A 89 -3.71 3.26 -5.27
N THR A 90 -4.01 1.98 -5.47
CA THR A 90 -3.01 0.90 -5.49
C THR A 90 -2.03 1.06 -6.65
N GLN A 91 -2.51 1.41 -7.84
CA GLN A 91 -1.65 1.69 -8.99
C GLN A 91 -0.78 2.93 -8.79
N ALA A 92 -1.33 3.98 -8.17
CA ALA A 92 -0.55 5.19 -7.83
C ALA A 92 0.58 4.88 -6.84
N LEU A 93 0.30 4.08 -5.81
CA LEU A 93 1.32 3.67 -4.84
C LEU A 93 2.39 2.77 -5.46
N ASP A 94 2.00 1.80 -6.29
CA ASP A 94 2.93 0.96 -7.03
C ASP A 94 3.92 1.81 -7.85
N ALA A 95 3.40 2.78 -8.61
CA ALA A 95 4.22 3.69 -9.40
C ALA A 95 5.15 4.55 -8.53
N ALA A 96 4.64 5.09 -7.40
CA ALA A 96 5.43 5.92 -6.49
C ALA A 96 6.57 5.13 -5.81
N LEU A 97 6.30 3.91 -5.36
CA LEU A 97 7.32 3.03 -4.77
C LEU A 97 8.40 2.69 -5.79
N LYS A 98 8.01 2.33 -7.01
CA LYS A 98 8.96 2.06 -8.11
C LYS A 98 9.81 3.27 -8.45
N ALA A 99 9.19 4.46 -8.56
CA ALA A 99 9.91 5.72 -8.80
C ALA A 99 10.89 6.06 -7.68
N ALA A 100 10.57 5.70 -6.43
CA ALA A 100 11.46 5.88 -5.28
C ALA A 100 12.59 4.83 -5.18
N GLY A 101 12.60 3.82 -6.06
CA GLY A 101 13.55 2.70 -6.06
C GLY A 101 13.24 1.63 -5.01
N ILE A 102 11.99 1.56 -4.53
CA ILE A 102 11.55 0.61 -3.50
C ILE A 102 10.85 -0.57 -4.20
N PRO A 103 11.30 -1.82 -3.96
CA PRO A 103 10.66 -3.01 -4.51
C PRO A 103 9.21 -3.17 -4.04
N VAL A 104 8.32 -3.44 -5.00
CA VAL A 104 6.90 -3.73 -4.76
C VAL A 104 6.43 -4.77 -5.77
N ALA A 105 5.63 -5.72 -5.31
CA ALA A 105 4.89 -6.64 -6.16
C ALA A 105 3.40 -6.32 -6.05
N THR A 106 2.80 -5.95 -7.18
CA THR A 106 1.40 -5.54 -7.26
C THR A 106 0.63 -6.49 -8.15
N GLU A 107 -0.49 -6.99 -7.66
CA GLU A 107 -1.39 -7.85 -8.42
C GLU A 107 -2.75 -7.18 -8.62
N ILE A 108 -3.16 -7.06 -9.89
CA ILE A 108 -4.49 -6.58 -10.25
C ILE A 108 -5.34 -7.77 -10.65
N TRP A 109 -6.35 -8.07 -9.85
CA TRP A 109 -7.23 -9.22 -10.03
C TRP A 109 -8.44 -8.90 -10.92
N GLY A 110 -9.22 -9.91 -11.28
CA GLY A 110 -10.28 -9.82 -12.29
C GLY A 110 -11.41 -8.83 -11.99
N GLN A 111 -12.28 -8.64 -12.99
CA GLN A 111 -13.46 -7.77 -12.89
C GLN A 111 -14.54 -8.31 -11.94
N ASP A 112 -14.43 -9.58 -11.54
CA ASP A 112 -15.27 -10.23 -10.53
C ASP A 112 -14.81 -9.94 -9.09
N VAL A 113 -13.60 -9.37 -8.93
CA VAL A 113 -12.98 -9.09 -7.64
C VAL A 113 -13.42 -7.71 -7.14
N THR A 114 -14.27 -7.74 -6.12
CA THR A 114 -14.93 -6.60 -5.47
C THR A 114 -14.30 -6.26 -4.12
N HIS A 115 -14.71 -5.15 -3.53
CA HIS A 115 -14.24 -4.61 -2.25
C HIS A 115 -14.82 -5.36 -1.04
N GLU A 116 -14.65 -6.67 -1.00
CA GLU A 116 -15.32 -7.56 -0.04
C GLU A 116 -14.34 -8.50 0.67
N TRP A 117 -14.70 -8.86 1.91
CA TRP A 117 -13.91 -9.77 2.76
C TRP A 117 -13.47 -11.07 2.08
N ARG A 118 -14.36 -11.71 1.31
CA ARG A 118 -14.06 -12.99 0.63
C ARG A 118 -12.85 -12.88 -0.31
N TRP A 119 -12.68 -11.73 -0.97
CA TRP A 119 -11.58 -11.48 -1.88
C TRP A 119 -10.30 -11.17 -1.13
N TRP A 120 -10.38 -10.37 -0.06
CA TRP A 120 -9.24 -10.09 0.80
C TRP A 120 -8.70 -11.36 1.48
N ALA A 121 -9.59 -12.24 1.97
CA ALA A 121 -9.19 -13.51 2.55
C ALA A 121 -8.45 -14.39 1.53
N ARG A 122 -8.94 -14.45 0.28
CA ARG A 122 -8.27 -15.18 -0.81
C ARG A 122 -6.91 -14.58 -1.16
N ALA A 123 -6.81 -13.26 -1.28
CA ALA A 123 -5.53 -12.59 -1.57
C ALA A 123 -4.51 -12.79 -0.44
N PHE A 124 -4.97 -12.73 0.81
CA PHE A 124 -4.13 -13.01 1.97
C PHE A 124 -3.60 -14.44 1.97
N ASP A 125 -4.43 -15.44 1.67
CA ASP A 125 -4.00 -16.83 1.53
C ASP A 125 -2.95 -17.01 0.42
N VAL A 126 -3.18 -16.44 -0.77
CA VAL A 126 -2.21 -16.48 -1.88
C VAL A 126 -0.86 -15.87 -1.48
N PHE A 127 -0.87 -14.71 -0.84
CA PHE A 127 0.36 -14.01 -0.47
C PHE A 127 1.09 -14.64 0.70
N THR A 128 0.38 -15.12 1.72
CA THR A 128 1.02 -15.81 2.85
C THR A 128 1.64 -17.12 2.41
N ASN A 129 0.96 -17.90 1.56
CA ASN A 129 1.56 -19.09 0.96
C ASN A 129 2.84 -18.74 0.20
N ARG A 130 2.86 -17.67 -0.61
CA ARG A 130 4.08 -17.23 -1.31
C ARG A 130 5.22 -16.81 -0.37
N LEU A 131 4.90 -16.20 0.77
CA LEU A 131 5.91 -15.69 1.71
C LEU A 131 6.54 -16.79 2.57
N PHE A 132 5.80 -17.87 2.84
CA PHE A 132 6.19 -18.91 3.79
C PHE A 132 6.37 -20.31 3.17
N SER A 133 6.21 -20.44 1.84
CA SER A 133 6.58 -21.63 1.06
C SER A 133 8.06 -21.64 0.73
#